data_AF-A0A831RKN8-F1
#
_entry.id   AF-A0A831RKN8-F1
#
_cell.length_a   1.000
_cell.length_b   1.000
_cell.length_c   1.000
_cell.angle_alpha   90.00
_cell.angle_beta   90.00
_cell.angle_gamma   90.00
#
_symmetry.space_group_name_H-M   'P 1'
#
loop_
_entity.id
_entity.type
_entity.pdbx_description
1 polymer ?
#
loop_
_entity_poly.entity_id
_entity_poly.type
_entity_poly.pdbx_seq_one_letter_code
_entity_poly.pdbx_strand_id
1 'polypeptide(L)'
;MSRWIESAVRIDAPAHRVWGILLDTARYPDWNPFLRRVEGELQPGARLNVAVDLPRLGPRRFRPTVLAVLPERELRWLGRLRLPGVFDGEHRFRLEESGEGGVR
;
A
#
# COMPACT_ATOMS: atom_id res chain seq x y z
N MET A 1 11.60 -17.91 -8.23
CA MET A 1 10.28 -18.31 -7.71
C MET A 1 9.70 -17.17 -6.91
N SER A 2 8.49 -16.71 -7.24
CA SER A 2 7.80 -15.66 -6.49
C SER A 2 7.11 -16.27 -5.26
N ARG A 3 7.05 -15.52 -4.16
CA ARG A 3 6.28 -15.88 -2.96
C ARG A 3 5.29 -14.76 -2.68
N TRP A 4 4.08 -15.12 -2.29
CA TRP A 4 3.00 -14.19 -1.97
C TRP A 4 2.63 -14.33 -0.50
N ILE A 5 2.30 -13.21 0.11
CA ILE A 5 1.70 -13.15 1.45
C ILE A 5 0.40 -12.37 1.27
N GLU A 6 -0.71 -12.98 1.67
CA GLU A 6 -2.04 -12.40 1.54
C GLU A 6 -2.74 -12.40 2.90
N SER A 7 -3.49 -11.33 3.16
CA SER A 7 -4.34 -11.18 4.34
C SER A 7 -5.52 -10.31 3.97
N ALA A 8 -6.65 -10.52 4.64
CA ALA A 8 -7.88 -9.78 4.41
C ALA A 8 -8.59 -9.52 5.74
N VAL A 9 -9.30 -8.40 5.82
CA VAL A 9 -10.06 -7.99 7.00
C VAL A 9 -11.36 -7.36 6.55
N ARG A 10 -12.45 -7.65 7.25
CA ARG A 10 -13.72 -6.98 7.00
C ARG A 10 -13.74 -5.63 7.73
N ILE A 11 -14.14 -4.58 7.02
CA ILE A 11 -14.32 -3.24 7.57
C ILE A 11 -15.78 -2.85 7.40
N ASP A 12 -16.44 -2.49 8.50
CA ASP A 12 -17.82 -2.01 8.50
C ASP A 12 -17.89 -0.52 8.09
N ALA A 13 -17.52 -0.27 6.83
CA ALA A 13 -17.53 1.04 6.21
C ALA A 13 -17.67 0.90 4.68
N PRO A 14 -18.28 1.89 4.01
CA PRO A 14 -18.38 1.88 2.55
C PRO A 14 -17.01 2.06 1.87
N ALA A 15 -16.89 1.55 0.64
CA ALA A 15 -15.63 1.53 -0.11
C ALA A 15 -15.00 2.91 -0.26
N HIS A 16 -15.77 3.94 -0.63
CA HIS A 16 -15.27 5.32 -0.74
C HIS A 16 -14.57 5.84 0.54
N ARG A 17 -15.05 5.45 1.73
CA ARG A 17 -14.45 5.90 3.01
C ARG A 17 -13.11 5.23 3.24
N VAL A 18 -13.05 3.90 3.06
CA VAL A 18 -11.80 3.15 3.20
C VAL A 18 -10.79 3.57 2.13
N TRP A 19 -11.27 3.78 0.91
CA TRP A 19 -10.46 4.29 -0.20
C TRP A 19 -9.85 5.66 0.10
N GLY A 20 -10.63 6.59 0.67
CA GLY A 20 -10.11 7.89 1.11
C GLY A 20 -8.96 7.76 2.12
N ILE A 21 -9.04 6.81 3.06
CA ILE A 21 -7.97 6.53 4.03
C ILE A 21 -6.74 5.93 3.35
N LEU A 22 -6.93 5.04 2.36
CA LEU A 22 -5.84 4.48 1.56
C LEU A 22 -5.15 5.55 0.69
N LEU A 23 -5.84 6.60 0.28
CA LEU A 23 -5.22 7.71 -0.45
C LEU A 23 -4.56 8.76 0.46
N ASP A 24 -4.96 8.83 1.73
CA ASP A 24 -4.38 9.74 2.73
C ASP A 24 -3.07 9.18 3.31
N THR A 25 -2.04 9.17 2.47
CA THR A 25 -0.72 8.63 2.79
C THR A 25 -0.02 9.35 3.95
N ALA A 26 -0.40 10.60 4.24
CA ALA A 26 0.13 11.38 5.35
C ALA A 26 -0.28 10.79 6.71
N ARG A 27 -1.45 10.15 6.76
CA ARG A 27 -2.02 9.55 7.98
C ARG A 27 -1.77 8.06 8.14
N TYR A 28 -0.98 7.47 7.25
CA TYR A 28 -0.56 6.07 7.39
C TYR A 28 0.04 5.73 8.76
N PRO A 29 0.87 6.59 9.40
CA PRO A 29 1.41 6.29 10.73
C PRO A 29 0.34 6.06 11.82
N ASP A 30 -0.88 6.59 11.65
CA ASP A 30 -1.97 6.46 12.63
C ASP A 30 -2.45 4.99 12.75
N TRP A 31 -2.36 4.22 11.67
CA TRP A 31 -2.85 2.82 11.60
C TRP A 31 -1.79 1.80 11.15
N ASN A 32 -0.72 2.25 10.51
CA ASN A 32 0.43 1.44 10.09
C ASN A 32 1.73 2.08 10.61
N PRO A 33 2.09 1.84 11.88
CA PRO A 33 3.23 2.52 12.52
C PRO A 33 4.58 2.21 11.86
N PHE A 34 4.68 1.14 11.07
CA PHE A 34 5.87 0.83 10.29
C PHE A 34 6.05 1.79 9.11
N LEU A 35 4.97 2.26 8.46
CA LEU A 35 5.02 3.23 7.36
C LEU A 35 5.06 4.65 7.91
N ARG A 36 6.27 5.15 8.20
CA ARG A 36 6.47 6.48 8.81
C ARG A 36 6.19 7.63 7.86
N ARG A 37 6.36 7.41 6.55
CA ARG A 37 6.16 8.45 5.52
C ARG A 37 5.96 7.81 4.16
N VAL A 38 4.99 8.31 3.41
CA VAL A 38 4.74 7.94 2.02
C VAL A 38 4.45 9.24 1.26
N GLU A 39 5.44 9.71 0.51
CA GLU A 39 5.37 10.97 -0.25
C GLU A 39 5.40 10.68 -1.76
N GLY A 40 4.69 11.50 -2.54
CA GLY A 40 4.60 11.39 -4.00
C GLY A 40 3.16 11.23 -4.47
N GLU A 41 2.98 11.26 -5.78
CA GLU A 41 1.65 11.17 -6.39
C GLU A 41 1.21 9.71 -6.51
N LEU A 42 0.00 9.40 -6.02
CA LEU A 42 -0.65 8.12 -6.25
C LEU A 42 -1.26 8.09 -7.65
N GLN A 43 -0.40 8.00 -8.66
CA GLN A 43 -0.80 7.83 -10.06
C GLN A 43 0.05 6.73 -10.71
N PRO A 44 -0.51 5.88 -11.59
CA PRO A 44 0.26 4.86 -12.29
C PRO A 44 1.52 5.44 -12.96
N GLY A 45 2.66 4.80 -12.74
CA GLY A 45 3.97 5.24 -13.24
C GLY A 45 4.74 6.20 -12.33
N ALA A 46 4.09 6.86 -11.37
CA ALA A 46 4.78 7.75 -10.43
C ALA A 46 5.66 6.97 -9.45
N ARG A 47 6.71 7.65 -8.97
CA ARG A 47 7.61 7.13 -7.94
C ARG A 47 7.27 7.76 -6.60
N LEU A 48 7.13 6.92 -5.58
CA LEU A 48 6.95 7.36 -4.21
C LEU A 48 8.30 7.41 -3.47
N ASN A 49 8.38 8.21 -2.42
CA ASN A 49 9.41 8.13 -1.40
C ASN A 49 8.78 7.58 -0.13
N VAL A 50 9.11 6.32 0.18
CA VAL A 50 8.56 5.62 1.34
C VAL A 50 9.65 5.47 2.39
N ALA A 51 9.37 5.92 3.62
CA ALA A 51 10.20 5.63 4.79
C ALA A 51 9.46 4.64 5.68
N VAL A 52 10.12 3.52 5.98
CA VAL A 52 9.65 2.54 6.95
C VAL A 52 10.57 2.48 8.14
N ASP A 53 10.03 2.10 9.30
CA ASP A 53 10.81 1.63 10.43
C ASP A 53 10.50 0.15 10.68
N LEU A 54 11.49 -0.71 10.41
CA LEU A 54 11.30 -2.16 10.47
C LEU A 54 11.82 -2.71 11.79
N PRO A 55 11.04 -3.57 12.48
CA PRO A 55 11.51 -4.26 13.67
C PRO A 55 12.86 -4.94 13.41
N ARG A 56 13.84 -4.71 14.29
CA ARG A 56 15.21 -5.26 14.24
C ARG A 56 16.10 -4.79 13.08
N LEU A 57 15.53 -4.19 12.03
CA LEU A 57 16.27 -3.74 10.85
C LEU A 57 16.42 -2.22 10.78
N GLY A 58 15.70 -1.48 11.62
CA GLY A 58 15.75 -0.03 11.73
C GLY A 58 15.12 0.71 10.54
N PRO A 59 15.32 2.04 10.47
CA PRO A 59 14.71 2.88 9.44
C PRO A 59 15.30 2.58 8.05
N ARG A 60 14.43 2.44 7.05
CA ARG A 60 14.79 2.23 5.64
C ARG A 60 13.98 3.12 4.71
N ARG A 61 14.54 3.39 3.53
CA ARG A 61 13.87 4.14 2.47
C ARG A 61 13.71 3.29 1.21
N PHE A 62 12.54 3.37 0.61
CA PHE A 62 12.19 2.71 -0.64
C PHE A 62 11.66 3.73 -1.64
N ARG A 63 11.85 3.42 -2.92
CA ARG A 63 11.31 4.20 -4.03
C ARG A 63 10.42 3.34 -4.92
N PRO A 64 9.24 2.93 -4.43
CA PRO A 64 8.35 2.09 -5.22
C PRO A 64 7.73 2.88 -6.36
N THR A 65 7.39 2.18 -7.44
CA THR A 65 6.61 2.71 -8.55
C THR A 65 5.15 2.32 -8.36
N VAL A 66 4.24 3.28 -8.46
CA VAL A 66 2.79 3.02 -8.47
C VAL A 66 2.44 2.28 -9.76
N LEU A 67 1.76 1.15 -9.64
CA LEU A 67 1.36 0.30 -10.77
C LEU A 67 -0.12 0.45 -11.12
N ALA A 68 -0.98 0.66 -10.13
CA ALA A 68 -2.42 0.82 -10.35
C ALA A 68 -3.04 1.67 -9.24
N VAL A 69 -3.99 2.51 -9.63
CA VAL A 69 -4.89 3.27 -8.75
C VAL A 69 -6.26 3.21 -9.40
N LEU A 70 -7.05 2.21 -9.01
CA LEU A 70 -8.41 1.97 -9.46
C LEU A 70 -9.35 2.42 -8.34
N PRO A 71 -10.12 3.51 -8.53
CA PRO A 71 -10.99 4.06 -7.50
C PRO A 71 -11.84 2.98 -6.83
N GLU A 72 -11.82 2.96 -5.49
CA GLU A 72 -12.61 2.05 -4.65
C GLU A 72 -12.39 0.55 -4.93
N ARG A 73 -11.28 0.18 -5.60
CA ARG A 73 -11.02 -1.20 -6.03
C ARG A 73 -9.60 -1.68 -5.79
N GLU A 74 -8.58 -0.95 -6.26
CA GLU A 74 -7.20 -1.40 -6.15
C GLU A 74 -6.19 -0.25 -6.04
N LEU A 75 -5.31 -0.34 -5.05
CA LEU A 75 -4.08 0.45 -4.97
C LEU A 75 -2.89 -0.51 -4.98
N ARG A 76 -1.99 -0.34 -5.95
CA ARG A 76 -0.85 -1.24 -6.14
C ARG A 76 0.43 -0.48 -6.41
N TRP A 77 1.52 -0.85 -5.74
CA TRP A 77 2.86 -0.35 -6.02
C TRP A 77 3.92 -1.44 -5.91
N LEU A 78 5.05 -1.22 -6.58
CA LEU A 78 6.17 -2.15 -6.64
C LEU A 78 7.43 -1.50 -6.07
N GLY A 79 7.90 -1.99 -4.93
CA GLY A 79 9.22 -1.68 -4.40
C GLY A 79 10.29 -2.50 -5.12
N ARG A 80 11.35 -1.85 -5.61
CA ARG A 80 12.54 -2.53 -6.15
C ARG A 80 13.77 -2.19 -5.31
N LEU A 81 14.60 -3.18 -5.01
CA LEU A 81 15.82 -3.02 -4.22
C LEU A 81 17.06 -3.06 -5.13
N ARG A 82 17.54 -1.88 -5.57
CA ARG A 82 18.80 -1.59 -6.31
C ARG A 82 19.05 -2.36 -7.62
N LEU A 83 18.90 -3.68 -7.67
CA LEU A 83 18.99 -4.53 -8.86
C LEU A 83 17.57 -5.05 -9.22
N PRO A 84 17.08 -4.82 -10.44
CA PRO A 84 15.80 -5.39 -10.89
C PRO A 84 15.78 -6.92 -10.68
N GLY A 85 14.73 -7.44 -10.02
CA GLY A 85 14.59 -8.89 -9.78
C GLY A 85 15.25 -9.42 -8.50
N VAL A 86 15.98 -8.59 -7.75
CA VAL A 86 16.55 -8.96 -6.44
C VAL A 86 15.78 -8.22 -5.34
N PHE A 87 14.87 -8.93 -4.66
CA PHE A 87 13.95 -8.39 -3.65
C PHE A 87 12.94 -7.34 -4.17
N ASP A 88 12.31 -7.62 -5.30
CA ASP A 88 11.13 -6.85 -5.74
C ASP A 88 9.93 -7.22 -4.84
N GLY A 89 9.34 -6.21 -4.17
CA GLY A 89 8.19 -6.35 -3.28
C GLY A 89 6.98 -5.62 -3.87
N GLU A 90 6.01 -6.38 -4.38
CA GLU A 90 4.71 -5.83 -4.78
C GLU A 90 3.80 -5.72 -3.56
N HIS A 91 3.22 -4.55 -3.34
CA HIS A 91 2.18 -4.34 -2.35
C HIS A 91 0.90 -3.98 -3.08
N ARG A 92 -0.19 -4.65 -2.68
CA ARG A 92 -1.50 -4.50 -3.28
C ARG A 92 -2.56 -4.43 -2.19
N PHE A 93 -3.37 -3.39 -2.25
CA PHE A 93 -4.60 -3.24 -1.47
C PHE A 93 -5.76 -3.41 -2.43
N ARG A 94 -6.69 -4.31 -2.11
CA ARG A 94 -7.94 -4.50 -2.85
C ARG A 94 -9.09 -4.20 -1.91
N LEU A 95 -10.13 -3.58 -2.45
CA LEU A 95 -11.41 -3.40 -1.78
C LEU A 95 -12.46 -4.18 -2.54
N GLU A 96 -13.11 -5.10 -1.85
CA GLU A 96 -14.24 -5.87 -2.36
C GLU A 96 -15.49 -5.47 -1.56
N GLU A 97 -16.53 -4.98 -2.22
CA GLU A 97 -17.80 -4.72 -1.55
C GLU A 97 -18.35 -6.01 -0.95
N SER A 98 -18.75 -5.94 0.31
CA SER A 98 -19.49 -6.99 0.97
C SER A 98 -20.98 -6.61 0.96
N GLY A 99 -21.85 -7.57 0.63
CA GLY A 99 -23.30 -7.34 0.46
C GLY A 99 -24.06 -6.83 1.70
N GLU A 100 -23.37 -6.61 2.82
CA GLU A 100 -23.88 -6.08 4.09
C GLU A 100 -23.43 -4.64 4.36
N GLY A 101 -23.01 -3.89 3.33
CA GLY A 101 -22.66 -2.46 3.44
C GLY A 101 -21.23 -2.16 3.91
N GLY A 102 -20.37 -3.19 3.98
CA GLY A 102 -18.95 -3.08 4.33
C GLY A 102 -18.02 -3.43 3.16
N VAL A 103 -16.72 -3.47 3.42
CA VAL A 103 -15.69 -3.93 2.46
C VAL A 103 -14.79 -5.01 3.06
N ARG A 104 -14.14 -5.77 2.19
CA ARG A 104 -13.12 -6.77 2.52
C ARG A 104 -11.82 -6.52 1.75
#